data_AF-A0AAQ3S4F3-F1
#
_entry.id   AF-A0AAQ3S4F3-F1
#
_cell.length_a   1.000
_cell.length_b   1.000
_cell.length_c   1.000
_cell.angle_alpha   90.00
_cell.angle_beta   90.00
_cell.angle_gamma   90.00
#
_symmetry.space_group_name_H-M   'P 1'
#
loop_
_entity.id
_entity.type
_entity.pdbx_description
1 polymer ?
#
loop_
_entity_poly.entity_id
_entity_poly.type
_entity_poly.pdbx_seq_one_letter_code
_entity_poly.pdbx_strand_id
1 'polypeptide(L)'
;MAPKIDIQQILSPFRKPPSGGSGTASASSSTSASSTSTSTSNVIRLVCGLLLVTLLSSEVAESRKSKTVGTSFEYKALNCRAYSASLTDFGGVGDGKTSNTKAFKSGISHLSEYASKGLLGVLAFPARTSVSLSSKETGTEVIRLVCGLLLVALLSSEVAESRKSKSVGTSFEYKAINCRAYSASLTDFGGVGDGKTSNTKVFKSAISHLSEYASKGGAQLYVPAGKWLTGSFSLTSHFTLYLHKDAVLLASQIMLSDFLTKSQISVSLNVLKDISEWPAIEPLPSYGRGRDAAAGRYTSLIFGTNLTDVIVTGDNGTIDGQGAFWWQKFHKKQLKYTRPYLIELMFSDKIQISNLTLLNSPSWNVHPVYSSNIIIKGLTIIATVPSPNTDGINPDSCTNTRIEDCYIVSGDDCIAVKSGWDQYGIKFGWPTKQLVIRRLTCISPESAAIALGSEMSGGIQDVRAEDITAIHTESGVRIKTAVGRGGYVKDIYVKGMTLHTMKWVFWMTGSYGSHADSHYDPKALPEIKGINYRDVVADNVTMAARLEGISDDPFTGICIANVTINMAAKAKKQPWTCTDIEGTTSGVTPKPCNSLPDQGQENIKACDFPTDDLPIDSLELKKCAYRIKHA
;
A
#
# COMPACT_ATOMS: atom_id res chain seq x y z
N MET A 1 8.69 16.03 13.95
CA MET A 1 7.53 15.97 14.86
C MET A 1 6.55 14.97 14.27
N ALA A 2 6.44 13.78 14.85
CA ALA A 2 5.45 12.79 14.43
C ALA A 2 4.04 13.35 14.73
N PRO A 3 3.06 13.22 13.82
CA PRO A 3 1.70 13.64 14.10
C PRO A 3 1.12 12.75 15.22
N LYS A 4 0.51 13.36 16.24
CA LYS A 4 -0.36 12.65 17.18
C LYS A 4 -1.55 12.12 16.37
N ILE A 5 -1.53 10.83 16.06
CA ILE A 5 -2.67 10.15 15.43
C ILE A 5 -3.69 9.84 16.52
N ASP A 6 -4.92 10.32 16.32
CA ASP A 6 -6.05 10.02 17.19
C ASP A 6 -6.50 8.56 16.96
N ILE A 7 -6.20 7.71 17.93
CA ILE A 7 -6.46 6.26 17.95
C ILE A 7 -7.96 5.93 17.76
N GLN A 8 -8.87 6.87 18.06
CA GLN A 8 -10.31 6.66 17.95
C GLN A 8 -10.80 6.56 16.49
N GLN A 9 -10.12 7.17 15.52
CA GLN A 9 -10.59 7.16 14.12
C GLN A 9 -10.39 5.82 13.39
N ILE A 10 -9.49 4.95 13.87
CA ILE A 10 -9.17 3.66 13.23
C ILE A 10 -10.13 2.53 13.66
N LEU A 11 -10.88 2.70 14.76
CA LEU A 11 -11.67 1.63 15.38
C LEU A 11 -13.16 1.59 14.99
N SER A 12 -13.59 2.41 14.04
CA SER A 12 -15.01 2.64 13.76
C SER A 12 -15.79 1.51 13.05
N PRO A 13 -15.22 0.46 12.44
CA PRO A 13 -16.02 -0.64 11.89
C PRO A 13 -15.90 -1.94 12.71
N PHE A 14 -15.99 -1.89 14.04
CA PHE A 14 -15.97 -3.12 14.86
C PHE A 14 -17.10 -3.16 15.90
N ARG A 15 -18.36 -3.25 15.42
CA ARG A 15 -19.46 -3.82 16.19
C ARG A 15 -19.94 -5.10 15.50
N LYS A 16 -19.75 -6.26 16.15
CA LYS A 16 -20.35 -7.54 15.75
C LYS A 16 -21.87 -7.53 16.03
N PRO A 17 -22.71 -8.13 15.17
CA PRO A 17 -24.10 -8.43 15.52
C PRO A 17 -24.19 -9.73 16.37
N PRO A 18 -25.25 -9.90 17.18
CA PRO A 18 -25.41 -11.07 18.04
C PRO A 18 -26.00 -12.28 17.27
N SER A 19 -25.64 -13.47 17.76
CA SER A 19 -26.05 -14.79 17.26
C SER A 19 -27.38 -15.26 17.85
N GLY A 20 -28.28 -15.78 17.02
CA GLY A 20 -29.39 -16.68 17.36
C GLY A 20 -29.70 -17.50 16.10
N GLY A 21 -29.94 -18.82 16.12
CA GLY A 21 -30.66 -19.63 17.10
C GLY A 21 -31.88 -20.19 16.38
N SER A 22 -31.79 -21.45 15.91
CA SER A 22 -32.78 -22.18 15.12
C SER A 22 -34.11 -22.43 15.84
N GLY A 23 -35.23 -22.34 15.12
CA GLY A 23 -36.54 -22.79 15.62
C GLY A 23 -37.61 -22.79 14.51
N THR A 24 -38.27 -23.93 14.34
CA THR A 24 -39.24 -24.29 13.31
C THR A 24 -40.69 -23.88 13.64
N ALA A 25 -41.49 -23.77 12.56
CA ALA A 25 -42.89 -24.24 12.42
C ALA A 25 -44.07 -23.24 12.37
N SER A 26 -44.94 -23.57 11.40
CA SER A 26 -46.39 -23.45 11.31
C SER A 26 -47.08 -22.14 10.91
N ALA A 27 -47.87 -22.31 9.85
CA ALA A 27 -48.86 -21.44 9.23
C ALA A 27 -49.97 -20.95 10.16
N SER A 28 -50.56 -19.79 9.81
CA SER A 28 -52.01 -19.70 9.52
C SER A 28 -52.39 -18.32 8.97
N SER A 29 -53.43 -18.36 8.17
CA SER A 29 -54.14 -17.33 7.41
C SER A 29 -54.69 -16.15 8.23
N SER A 30 -54.80 -14.97 7.62
CA SER A 30 -56.09 -14.33 7.31
C SER A 30 -55.94 -12.93 6.68
N THR A 31 -57.01 -12.56 6.01
CA THR A 31 -57.32 -11.54 5.00
C THR A 31 -57.39 -10.06 5.44
N SER A 32 -57.48 -9.20 4.41
CA SER A 32 -58.04 -7.82 4.35
C SER A 32 -57.08 -6.65 4.66
N ALA A 33 -57.19 -5.44 4.09
CA ALA A 33 -57.79 -4.88 2.89
C ALA A 33 -57.26 -3.41 2.77
N SER A 34 -56.99 -2.98 1.53
CA SER A 34 -57.02 -1.60 0.98
C SER A 34 -56.60 -0.38 1.82
N SER A 35 -55.68 0.44 1.29
CA SER A 35 -56.04 1.75 0.70
C SER A 35 -54.80 2.51 0.18
N THR A 36 -54.96 3.12 -0.98
CA THR A 36 -54.02 3.96 -1.73
C THR A 36 -54.21 5.44 -1.35
N SER A 37 -53.12 6.22 -1.29
CA SER A 37 -53.16 7.63 -1.66
C SER A 37 -51.79 8.12 -2.15
N THR A 38 -51.79 8.68 -3.35
CA THR A 38 -50.70 9.41 -4.01
C THR A 38 -50.95 10.90 -3.84
N SER A 39 -49.92 11.71 -3.52
CA SER A 39 -49.92 13.14 -3.83
C SER A 39 -48.49 13.70 -3.93
N THR A 40 -48.09 13.97 -5.16
CA THR A 40 -47.45 15.20 -5.65
C THR A 40 -47.02 16.25 -4.62
N SER A 41 -45.71 16.52 -4.51
CA SER A 41 -45.15 17.88 -4.45
C SER A 41 -43.63 17.88 -4.62
N ASN A 42 -43.17 18.05 -5.86
CA ASN A 42 -41.77 18.26 -6.23
C ASN A 42 -41.70 19.27 -7.39
N VAL A 43 -42.09 20.53 -7.14
CA VAL A 43 -41.82 21.65 -8.09
C VAL A 43 -41.37 22.94 -7.37
N ILE A 44 -41.39 23.01 -6.03
CA ILE A 44 -40.96 24.22 -5.28
C ILE A 44 -39.78 23.90 -4.35
N ARG A 45 -38.73 23.28 -4.89
CA ARG A 45 -37.40 23.17 -4.23
C ARG A 45 -36.20 23.23 -5.19
N LEU A 46 -36.42 23.46 -6.50
CA LEU A 46 -35.35 23.44 -7.50
C LEU A 46 -34.92 24.83 -8.01
N VAL A 47 -35.47 25.93 -7.50
CA VAL A 47 -35.17 27.30 -7.99
C VAL A 47 -34.48 28.20 -6.95
N CYS A 48 -34.17 27.70 -5.74
CA CYS A 48 -33.39 28.46 -4.74
C CYS A 48 -32.02 27.84 -4.40
N GLY A 49 -31.55 26.84 -5.15
CA GLY A 49 -30.26 26.18 -4.94
C GLY A 49 -29.14 26.55 -5.94
N LEU A 50 -29.43 27.35 -6.97
CA LEU A 50 -28.50 27.59 -8.10
C LEU A 50 -27.85 28.99 -8.14
N LEU A 51 -27.94 29.76 -7.06
CA LEU A 51 -27.39 31.14 -7.00
C LEU A 51 -26.43 31.39 -5.83
N LEU A 52 -25.86 30.33 -5.25
CA LEU A 52 -24.90 30.41 -4.14
C LEU A 52 -23.56 29.66 -4.37
N VAL A 53 -23.20 29.36 -5.62
CA VAL A 53 -21.96 28.61 -5.96
C VAL A 53 -21.04 29.35 -6.94
N THR A 54 -21.33 30.60 -7.31
CA THR A 54 -20.50 31.38 -8.26
C THR A 54 -19.81 32.61 -7.68
N LEU A 55 -19.75 32.80 -6.36
CA LEU A 55 -19.11 33.98 -5.74
C LEU A 55 -18.21 33.69 -4.53
N LEU A 56 -17.60 32.49 -4.43
CA LEU A 56 -16.57 32.18 -3.42
C LEU A 56 -15.34 31.47 -4.01
N SER A 57 -14.97 31.82 -5.24
CA SER A 57 -13.78 31.29 -5.92
C SER A 57 -13.00 32.41 -6.62
N SER A 58 -12.68 33.49 -5.92
CA SER A 58 -11.70 34.49 -6.39
C SER A 58 -11.25 35.41 -5.26
N GLU A 59 -10.53 34.88 -4.27
CA GLU A 59 -9.66 35.67 -3.36
C GLU A 59 -9.02 34.72 -2.34
N VAL A 60 -7.93 34.03 -2.71
CA VAL A 60 -6.74 33.77 -1.87
C VAL A 60 -5.67 33.22 -2.81
N ALA A 61 -5.01 34.12 -3.55
CA ALA A 61 -3.79 33.81 -4.28
C ALA A 61 -2.97 35.08 -4.44
N GLU A 62 -2.36 35.57 -3.35
CA GLU A 62 -1.04 36.24 -3.37
C GLU A 62 -0.59 36.62 -1.96
N SER A 63 0.74 36.66 -1.77
CA SER A 63 1.48 37.11 -0.59
C SER A 63 1.70 36.12 0.56
N ARG A 64 2.81 35.36 0.47
CA ARG A 64 3.72 35.16 1.62
C ARG A 64 5.18 35.18 1.18
N LYS A 65 5.86 36.30 1.44
CA LYS A 65 7.29 36.34 1.80
C LYS A 65 7.46 37.21 3.05
N SER A 66 8.08 36.59 4.06
CA SER A 66 8.99 37.18 5.06
C SER A 66 8.46 38.03 6.25
N LYS A 67 8.59 37.40 7.44
CA LYS A 67 9.16 37.87 8.73
C LYS A 67 8.41 38.85 9.65
N THR A 68 8.09 38.29 10.82
CA THR A 68 8.31 38.75 12.21
C THR A 68 7.70 40.08 12.70
N VAL A 69 6.80 39.98 13.69
CA VAL A 69 6.88 40.50 15.09
C VAL A 69 5.46 40.47 15.67
N GLY A 70 5.34 40.03 16.92
CA GLY A 70 4.05 39.78 17.56
C GLY A 70 3.35 41.02 18.09
N THR A 71 2.03 40.94 18.17
CA THR A 71 1.17 41.55 19.19
C THR A 71 -0.16 40.83 19.21
N SER A 72 -0.64 40.56 20.42
CA SER A 72 -1.92 39.97 20.79
C SER A 72 -3.12 40.74 20.25
N PHE A 73 -4.12 40.04 19.70
CA PHE A 73 -5.48 40.55 19.56
C PHE A 73 -6.49 39.49 20.00
N GLU A 74 -7.33 39.88 20.96
CA GLU A 74 -8.46 39.13 21.50
C GLU A 74 -9.51 38.82 20.41
N TYR A 75 -9.95 37.57 20.31
CA TYR A 75 -11.15 37.21 19.58
C TYR A 75 -12.35 37.19 20.53
N LYS A 76 -13.28 38.14 20.35
CA LYS A 76 -14.61 38.07 20.94
C LYS A 76 -15.43 37.00 20.23
N ALA A 77 -15.92 36.05 21.02
CA ALA A 77 -16.87 35.01 20.63
C ALA A 77 -18.21 35.63 20.20
N LEU A 78 -18.77 35.12 19.09
CA LEU A 78 -20.22 35.19 18.86
C LEU A 78 -20.81 33.77 18.93
N ASN A 79 -21.79 33.65 19.83
CA ASN A 79 -22.59 32.47 20.11
C ASN A 79 -23.45 32.05 18.90
N CYS A 80 -23.46 30.75 18.61
CA CYS A 80 -24.64 30.07 18.06
C CYS A 80 -24.94 28.84 18.93
N ARG A 81 -26.01 28.92 19.73
CA ARG A 81 -26.58 27.81 20.50
C ARG A 81 -27.45 26.95 19.59
N ALA A 82 -27.17 25.65 19.65
CA ALA A 82 -28.06 24.48 19.68
C ALA A 82 -29.36 24.48 18.86
N TYR A 83 -29.46 23.48 17.97
CA TYR A 83 -30.61 22.57 17.96
C TYR A 83 -30.11 21.12 17.78
N SER A 84 -30.30 20.32 18.82
CA SER A 84 -30.19 18.87 18.83
C SER A 84 -31.58 18.27 18.58
N ALA A 85 -31.71 17.33 17.66
CA ALA A 85 -32.79 16.35 17.69
C ALA A 85 -32.33 15.04 17.03
N SER A 86 -32.23 14.03 17.89
CA SER A 86 -32.09 12.62 17.56
C SER A 86 -33.41 12.10 16.98
N LEU A 87 -33.35 11.26 15.95
CA LEU A 87 -34.39 10.28 15.66
C LEU A 87 -33.72 8.98 15.16
N THR A 88 -33.78 8.01 16.07
CA THR A 88 -33.55 6.58 15.95
C THR A 88 -34.67 5.91 15.13
N ASP A 89 -34.35 4.72 14.61
CA ASP A 89 -35.25 3.69 14.06
C ASP A 89 -36.06 4.02 12.81
N PHE A 90 -35.62 3.45 11.68
CA PHE A 90 -36.45 2.56 10.86
C PHE A 90 -35.52 1.69 9.99
N GLY A 91 -35.43 0.40 10.36
CA GLY A 91 -34.85 -0.64 9.53
C GLY A 91 -35.81 -1.07 8.42
N GLY A 92 -35.26 -1.61 7.33
CA GLY A 92 -36.07 -2.23 6.27
C GLY A 92 -35.32 -2.37 4.95
N VAL A 93 -34.50 -3.41 4.85
CA VAL A 93 -33.98 -3.96 3.59
C VAL A 93 -35.05 -4.84 2.96
N GLY A 94 -35.25 -4.73 1.65
CA GLY A 94 -36.09 -5.62 0.86
C GLY A 94 -35.66 -5.62 -0.60
N ASP A 95 -34.74 -6.51 -0.94
CA ASP A 95 -34.45 -6.97 -2.30
C ASP A 95 -35.61 -7.82 -2.86
N GLY A 96 -35.84 -7.79 -4.18
CA GLY A 96 -36.70 -8.80 -4.80
C GLY A 96 -37.13 -8.54 -6.24
N LYS A 97 -36.28 -8.96 -7.18
CA LYS A 97 -36.60 -9.18 -8.61
C LYS A 97 -37.84 -10.07 -8.77
N THR A 98 -38.74 -9.77 -9.72
CA THR A 98 -38.95 -10.58 -10.94
C THR A 98 -39.98 -9.96 -11.89
N SER A 99 -39.79 -10.30 -13.15
CA SER A 99 -40.39 -9.81 -14.39
C SER A 99 -41.78 -10.37 -14.72
N ASN A 100 -42.62 -9.57 -15.38
CA ASN A 100 -43.24 -9.90 -16.68
C ASN A 100 -43.98 -8.65 -17.22
N THR A 101 -43.41 -7.98 -18.21
CA THR A 101 -43.70 -8.07 -19.66
C THR A 101 -45.03 -7.46 -20.15
N LYS A 102 -44.85 -6.45 -21.01
CA LYS A 102 -45.62 -6.10 -22.22
C LYS A 102 -46.97 -5.37 -22.09
N ALA A 103 -46.86 -4.04 -22.12
CA ALA A 103 -47.60 -3.07 -22.94
C ALA A 103 -46.84 -1.73 -22.77
N PHE A 104 -46.42 -0.92 -23.74
CA PHE A 104 -46.84 -0.75 -25.12
C PHE A 104 -45.66 -0.09 -25.87
N LYS A 105 -45.10 -0.77 -26.88
CA LYS A 105 -44.31 -0.14 -27.95
C LYS A 105 -45.28 0.25 -29.04
N SER A 106 -45.41 1.54 -29.33
CA SER A 106 -45.73 2.08 -30.66
C SER A 106 -45.39 3.57 -30.64
N GLY A 107 -44.41 3.96 -31.46
CA GLY A 107 -43.87 5.31 -31.53
C GLY A 107 -42.41 5.34 -31.97
N ILE A 108 -42.05 4.54 -32.98
CA ILE A 108 -40.81 4.71 -33.74
C ILE A 108 -41.20 5.35 -35.06
N SER A 109 -40.61 6.50 -35.39
CA SER A 109 -39.92 6.76 -36.67
C SER A 109 -39.87 8.26 -37.02
N HIS A 110 -38.76 8.63 -37.67
CA HIS A 110 -38.41 9.91 -38.31
C HIS A 110 -37.86 11.01 -37.38
N LEU A 111 -36.68 11.62 -37.62
CA LEU A 111 -35.68 11.55 -38.68
C LEU A 111 -34.39 12.20 -38.14
N SER A 112 -33.27 11.50 -38.21
CA SER A 112 -31.94 12.13 -38.30
C SER A 112 -31.47 11.98 -39.75
N GLU A 113 -31.66 13.01 -40.58
CA GLU A 113 -30.89 13.19 -41.81
C GLU A 113 -31.15 14.60 -42.32
N TYR A 114 -30.15 15.48 -42.29
CA TYR A 114 -29.84 16.51 -43.29
C TYR A 114 -28.67 17.36 -42.77
N ALA A 115 -27.47 16.81 -42.90
CA ALA A 115 -26.32 17.62 -43.27
C ALA A 115 -26.19 17.56 -44.80
N SER A 116 -25.79 18.68 -45.40
CA SER A 116 -25.44 18.90 -46.81
C SER A 116 -26.60 19.22 -47.79
N LYS A 117 -26.73 20.52 -48.10
CA LYS A 117 -26.91 21.09 -49.46
C LYS A 117 -26.91 22.62 -49.41
N GLY A 118 -25.96 23.24 -50.10
CA GLY A 118 -26.27 24.43 -50.92
C GLY A 118 -25.88 25.81 -50.39
N LEU A 119 -24.64 26.19 -50.67
CA LEU A 119 -24.16 27.55 -50.93
C LEU A 119 -24.93 28.20 -52.12
N LEU A 120 -25.34 29.47 -52.06
CA LEU A 120 -25.08 30.57 -53.03
C LEU A 120 -26.09 31.76 -52.99
N GLY A 121 -25.54 32.97 -53.22
CA GLY A 121 -26.18 34.20 -53.74
C GLY A 121 -26.42 35.27 -52.67
N VAL A 122 -25.71 36.42 -52.55
CA VAL A 122 -25.14 37.39 -53.51
C VAL A 122 -26.14 37.85 -54.58
N LEU A 123 -26.76 39.00 -54.34
CA LEU A 123 -27.27 39.91 -55.37
C LEU A 123 -26.95 41.37 -54.98
N ALA A 124 -26.12 42.00 -55.80
CA ALA A 124 -25.93 43.45 -55.95
C ALA A 124 -27.05 44.02 -56.85
N PHE A 125 -27.47 45.28 -56.74
CA PHE A 125 -26.99 46.49 -57.47
C PHE A 125 -28.08 47.59 -57.28
N PRO A 126 -27.90 48.89 -57.63
CA PRO A 126 -26.90 49.48 -58.53
C PRO A 126 -26.15 50.72 -58.03
N ALA A 127 -25.15 51.11 -58.82
CA ALA A 127 -24.28 52.28 -58.66
C ALA A 127 -24.81 53.55 -59.36
N ARG A 128 -24.13 54.67 -59.03
CA ARG A 128 -24.19 56.07 -59.53
C ARG A 128 -25.11 56.97 -58.67
N THR A 129 -24.60 57.99 -57.98
CA THR A 129 -24.06 59.20 -58.61
C THR A 129 -23.30 60.09 -57.60
N SER A 130 -22.24 60.72 -58.10
CA SER A 130 -21.64 62.04 -57.78
C SER A 130 -21.74 62.65 -56.38
N VAL A 131 -20.54 62.96 -55.88
CA VAL A 131 -20.18 64.04 -54.94
C VAL A 131 -20.90 65.36 -55.29
N SER A 132 -21.46 66.02 -54.27
CA SER A 132 -21.50 67.48 -54.19
C SER A 132 -21.38 67.93 -52.73
N LEU A 133 -20.52 68.94 -52.51
CA LEU A 133 -20.26 69.61 -51.25
C LEU A 133 -21.47 70.48 -50.83
N SER A 134 -21.83 70.49 -49.55
CA SER A 134 -22.20 71.74 -48.88
C SER A 134 -22.20 71.63 -47.35
N SER A 135 -21.31 72.41 -46.75
CA SER A 135 -21.45 73.25 -45.54
C SER A 135 -22.15 72.73 -44.27
N LYS A 136 -21.34 72.77 -43.20
CA LYS A 136 -21.67 73.23 -41.83
C LYS A 136 -22.66 72.36 -41.05
N GLU A 137 -22.14 71.69 -40.01
CA GLU A 137 -22.37 72.15 -38.64
C GLU A 137 -21.42 71.45 -37.66
N THR A 138 -20.80 72.29 -36.84
CA THR A 138 -19.76 72.02 -35.86
C THR A 138 -20.34 71.40 -34.60
N GLY A 139 -19.98 70.16 -34.28
CA GLY A 139 -20.37 69.53 -33.01
C GLY A 139 -19.90 68.09 -32.77
N THR A 140 -19.22 67.44 -33.71
CA THR A 140 -18.97 65.98 -33.66
C THR A 140 -17.52 65.55 -33.90
N GLU A 141 -16.58 66.50 -34.03
CA GLU A 141 -15.16 66.24 -34.32
C GLU A 141 -14.34 65.92 -33.06
N VAL A 142 -14.68 66.49 -31.90
CA VAL A 142 -13.91 66.28 -30.65
C VAL A 142 -14.14 64.89 -30.05
N ILE A 143 -15.35 64.34 -30.17
CA ILE A 143 -15.68 63.00 -29.64
C ILE A 143 -15.08 61.89 -30.51
N ARG A 144 -14.98 62.09 -31.84
CA ARG A 144 -14.34 61.12 -32.75
C ARG A 144 -12.82 61.09 -32.62
N LEU A 145 -12.18 62.24 -32.35
CA LEU A 145 -10.74 62.27 -32.09
C LEU A 145 -10.38 61.59 -30.75
N VAL A 146 -11.19 61.80 -29.70
CA VAL A 146 -10.96 61.19 -28.38
C VAL A 146 -11.23 59.68 -28.42
N CYS A 147 -12.31 59.22 -29.08
CA CYS A 147 -12.57 57.78 -29.26
C CYS A 147 -11.57 57.12 -30.21
N GLY A 148 -11.09 57.83 -31.24
CA GLY A 148 -10.05 57.34 -32.16
C GLY A 148 -8.68 57.19 -31.50
N LEU A 149 -8.28 58.16 -30.65
CA LEU A 149 -7.03 58.08 -29.89
C LEU A 149 -7.09 57.00 -28.80
N LEU A 150 -8.24 56.77 -28.16
CA LEU A 150 -8.43 55.67 -27.21
C LEU A 150 -8.42 54.29 -27.89
N LEU A 151 -8.96 54.15 -29.11
CA LEU A 151 -8.89 52.91 -29.89
C LEU A 151 -7.47 52.61 -30.41
N VAL A 152 -6.71 53.63 -30.80
CA VAL A 152 -5.30 53.45 -31.21
C VAL A 152 -4.41 53.17 -29.99
N ALA A 153 -4.67 53.76 -28.83
CA ALA A 153 -3.96 53.44 -27.59
C ALA A 153 -4.26 52.02 -27.08
N LEU A 154 -5.50 51.52 -27.25
CA LEU A 154 -5.90 50.15 -26.91
C LEU A 154 -5.42 49.09 -27.90
N LEU A 155 -5.08 49.47 -29.14
CA LEU A 155 -4.51 48.58 -30.16
C LEU A 155 -2.98 48.64 -30.24
N SER A 156 -2.32 49.50 -29.46
CA SER A 156 -0.85 49.66 -29.45
C SER A 156 -0.16 49.11 -28.19
N SER A 157 -0.90 48.44 -27.30
CA SER A 157 -0.36 47.80 -26.08
C SER A 157 -0.22 46.28 -26.19
N GLU A 158 0.04 45.76 -27.38
CA GLU A 158 0.67 44.45 -27.56
C GLU A 158 2.12 44.64 -28.04
N VAL A 159 2.92 45.35 -27.25
CA VAL A 159 4.34 44.99 -27.18
C VAL A 159 4.37 43.70 -26.36
N ALA A 160 4.25 42.59 -27.06
CA ALA A 160 4.68 41.30 -26.54
C ALA A 160 6.16 41.43 -26.20
N GLU A 161 6.45 41.77 -24.94
CA GLU A 161 7.68 41.32 -24.32
C GLU A 161 7.66 39.80 -24.49
N SER A 162 8.41 39.30 -25.46
CA SER A 162 8.90 37.93 -25.43
C SER A 162 9.83 37.82 -24.24
N ARG A 163 9.26 37.84 -23.04
CA ARG A 163 9.78 37.02 -21.97
C ARG A 163 9.67 35.63 -22.56
N LYS A 164 10.80 35.11 -23.04
CA LYS A 164 11.09 33.70 -22.90
C LYS A 164 10.71 33.39 -21.46
N SER A 165 9.48 32.91 -21.26
CA SER A 165 9.18 32.03 -20.14
C SER A 165 10.24 30.96 -20.31
N LYS A 166 11.33 31.10 -19.54
CA LYS A 166 12.13 29.94 -19.21
C LYS A 166 11.07 29.00 -18.69
N SER A 167 10.71 27.98 -19.46
CA SER A 167 10.00 26.85 -18.90
C SER A 167 10.86 26.47 -17.71
N VAL A 168 10.39 26.82 -16.51
CA VAL A 168 11.02 26.38 -15.29
C VAL A 168 10.69 24.91 -15.31
N GLY A 169 11.54 24.13 -16.00
CA GLY A 169 11.35 22.71 -16.18
C GLY A 169 11.13 22.17 -14.79
N THR A 170 9.92 21.63 -14.55
CA THR A 170 9.57 21.18 -13.23
C THR A 170 10.54 20.06 -12.87
N SER A 171 11.38 20.30 -11.87
CA SER A 171 12.34 19.33 -11.38
C SER A 171 12.00 18.98 -9.95
N PHE A 172 12.05 17.70 -9.62
CA PHE A 172 11.92 17.24 -8.24
C PHE A 172 13.20 16.55 -7.80
N GLU A 173 13.44 16.57 -6.49
CA GLU A 173 14.58 15.94 -5.85
C GLU A 173 14.10 14.72 -5.04
N TYR A 174 14.91 13.67 -5.00
CA TYR A 174 14.64 12.47 -4.24
C TYR A 174 15.94 11.84 -3.76
N LYS A 175 15.86 10.97 -2.74
CA LYS A 175 17.03 10.28 -2.19
C LYS A 175 17.19 8.90 -2.81
N ALA A 176 18.39 8.57 -3.30
CA ALA A 176 18.65 7.30 -3.97
C ALA A 176 20.08 6.80 -3.73
N ILE A 177 20.30 5.49 -3.70
CA ILE A 177 21.64 4.88 -3.61
C ILE A 177 22.54 5.37 -4.78
N ASN A 178 21.95 5.51 -5.97
CA ASN A 178 22.60 6.08 -7.15
C ASN A 178 21.62 6.93 -7.95
N CYS A 179 22.11 8.05 -8.48
CA CYS A 179 21.35 8.89 -9.40
C CYS A 179 21.49 8.34 -10.83
N ARG A 180 20.44 8.50 -11.63
CA ARG A 180 20.41 8.04 -13.02
C ARG A 180 20.78 9.15 -13.97
N ALA A 181 21.64 8.85 -14.94
CA ALA A 181 22.04 9.81 -15.97
C ALA A 181 20.95 10.00 -17.03
N TYR A 182 20.13 8.97 -17.24
CA TYR A 182 19.06 8.96 -18.24
C TYR A 182 17.71 8.84 -17.57
N SER A 183 16.69 9.43 -18.19
CA SER A 183 15.35 9.39 -17.66
C SER A 183 14.30 9.58 -18.75
N ALA A 184 13.18 8.86 -18.64
CA ALA A 184 12.02 9.00 -19.52
C ALA A 184 10.72 8.86 -18.72
N SER A 185 9.64 9.43 -19.23
CA SER A 185 8.30 9.22 -18.67
C SER A 185 7.63 8.01 -19.31
N LEU A 186 6.77 7.32 -18.56
CA LEU A 186 5.97 6.22 -19.12
C LEU A 186 5.08 6.67 -20.29
N THR A 187 4.65 7.94 -20.30
CA THR A 187 3.88 8.52 -21.41
C THR A 187 4.69 8.65 -22.70
N ASP A 188 6.01 8.76 -22.62
CA ASP A 188 6.91 8.84 -23.80
C ASP A 188 6.87 7.53 -24.61
N PHE A 189 6.44 6.44 -23.98
CA PHE A 189 6.26 5.12 -24.59
C PHE A 189 4.80 4.80 -24.93
N GLY A 190 3.90 5.78 -24.83
CA GLY A 190 2.47 5.62 -25.11
C GLY A 190 1.65 5.09 -23.93
N GLY A 191 2.15 5.24 -22.69
CA GLY A 191 1.38 4.87 -21.50
C GLY A 191 0.12 5.73 -21.34
N VAL A 192 -0.97 5.10 -20.89
CA VAL A 192 -2.27 5.73 -20.65
C VAL A 192 -2.69 5.54 -19.20
N GLY A 193 -2.78 6.65 -18.45
CA GLY A 193 -3.07 6.69 -17.01
C GLY A 193 -4.56 6.77 -16.64
N ASP A 194 -5.43 6.08 -17.38
CA ASP A 194 -6.90 6.12 -17.22
C ASP A 194 -7.48 5.07 -16.25
N GLY A 195 -6.64 4.17 -15.73
CA GLY A 195 -7.00 3.06 -14.84
C GLY A 195 -7.68 1.89 -15.54
N LYS A 196 -7.74 1.88 -16.88
CA LYS A 196 -8.46 0.89 -17.69
C LYS A 196 -7.58 0.28 -18.78
N THR A 197 -6.75 1.09 -19.42
CA THR A 197 -5.84 0.68 -20.47
C THR A 197 -4.70 -0.13 -19.86
N SER A 198 -4.48 -1.36 -20.33
CA SER A 198 -3.34 -2.18 -19.89
C SER A 198 -2.03 -1.59 -20.41
N ASN A 199 -1.18 -1.18 -19.48
CA ASN A 199 0.15 -0.62 -19.72
C ASN A 199 1.25 -1.68 -19.66
N THR A 200 0.91 -2.98 -19.52
CA THR A 200 1.89 -4.07 -19.36
C THR A 200 2.93 -4.10 -20.46
N LYS A 201 2.51 -3.91 -21.73
CA LYS A 201 3.44 -3.83 -22.86
C LYS A 201 4.28 -2.55 -22.83
N VAL A 202 3.67 -1.43 -22.46
CA VAL A 202 4.34 -0.14 -22.35
C VAL A 202 5.45 -0.20 -21.30
N PHE A 203 5.19 -0.75 -20.11
CA PHE A 203 6.22 -0.96 -19.08
C PHE A 203 7.35 -1.84 -19.61
N LYS A 204 7.04 -2.99 -20.22
CA LYS A 204 8.05 -3.91 -20.77
C LYS A 204 8.92 -3.23 -21.84
N SER A 205 8.31 -2.49 -22.76
CA SER A 205 9.02 -1.76 -23.82
C SER A 205 9.87 -0.61 -23.25
N ALA A 206 9.34 0.17 -22.31
CA ALA A 206 10.06 1.26 -21.66
C ALA A 206 11.28 0.75 -20.90
N ILE A 207 11.13 -0.31 -20.11
CA ILE A 207 12.22 -0.93 -19.36
C ILE A 207 13.27 -1.51 -20.30
N SER A 208 12.85 -2.21 -21.36
CA SER A 208 13.76 -2.76 -22.37
C SER A 208 14.61 -1.66 -23.01
N HIS A 209 13.99 -0.56 -23.46
CA HIS A 209 14.70 0.56 -24.07
C HIS A 209 15.66 1.23 -23.07
N LEU A 210 15.18 1.48 -21.85
CA LEU A 210 15.99 2.15 -20.83
C LEU A 210 17.15 1.28 -20.31
N SER A 211 17.06 -0.05 -20.45
CA SER A 211 18.16 -0.97 -20.09
C SER A 211 19.43 -0.75 -20.92
N GLU A 212 19.32 -0.19 -22.13
CA GLU A 212 20.46 0.13 -22.99
C GLU A 212 21.40 1.18 -22.36
N TYR A 213 20.92 1.94 -21.37
CA TYR A 213 21.69 2.94 -20.65
C TYR A 213 22.34 2.41 -19.36
N ALA A 214 22.22 1.11 -19.05
CA ALA A 214 22.76 0.51 -17.83
C ALA A 214 24.26 0.80 -17.65
N SER A 215 25.06 0.65 -18.71
CA SER A 215 26.51 0.93 -18.69
C SER A 215 26.88 2.42 -18.75
N LYS A 216 25.89 3.31 -18.93
CA LYS A 216 26.08 4.76 -19.09
C LYS A 216 25.58 5.55 -17.88
N GLY A 217 25.53 4.93 -16.70
CA GLY A 217 25.01 5.54 -15.46
C GLY A 217 23.54 5.22 -15.17
N GLY A 218 22.96 4.26 -15.89
CA GLY A 218 21.62 3.76 -15.63
C GLY A 218 20.50 4.72 -16.03
N ALA A 219 19.27 4.24 -15.87
CA ALA A 219 18.08 4.94 -16.31
C ALA A 219 16.96 4.97 -15.26
N GLN A 220 16.20 6.06 -15.27
CA GLN A 220 14.99 6.23 -14.49
C GLN A 220 13.75 6.20 -15.39
N LEU A 221 12.77 5.36 -15.06
CA LEU A 221 11.41 5.42 -15.59
C LEU A 221 10.52 6.17 -14.59
N TYR A 222 10.02 7.33 -15.02
CA TYR A 222 9.10 8.16 -14.25
C TYR A 222 7.65 7.83 -14.63
N VAL A 223 6.85 7.42 -13.64
CA VAL A 223 5.40 7.21 -13.78
C VAL A 223 4.67 8.46 -13.29
N PRO A 224 4.04 9.25 -14.19
CA PRO A 224 3.38 10.49 -13.81
C PRO A 224 2.06 10.24 -13.07
N ALA A 225 1.43 11.33 -12.61
CA ALA A 225 0.07 11.32 -12.08
C ALA A 225 -0.90 10.56 -13.01
N GLY A 226 -1.75 9.72 -12.44
CA GLY A 226 -2.69 8.89 -13.20
C GLY A 226 -2.86 7.50 -12.60
N LYS A 227 -3.80 6.73 -13.16
CA LYS A 227 -4.05 5.33 -12.78
C LYS A 227 -3.52 4.41 -13.87
N TRP A 228 -2.55 3.56 -13.55
CA TRP A 228 -1.79 2.77 -14.52
C TRP A 228 -2.09 1.29 -14.33
N LEU A 229 -3.10 0.76 -15.04
CA LEU A 229 -3.41 -0.67 -15.01
C LEU A 229 -2.29 -1.45 -15.68
N THR A 230 -1.74 -2.46 -15.00
CA THR A 230 -0.66 -3.30 -15.55
C THR A 230 -0.63 -4.66 -14.85
N GLY A 231 -0.28 -5.69 -15.62
CA GLY A 231 0.19 -6.96 -15.09
C GLY A 231 1.67 -6.90 -14.72
N SER A 232 2.26 -8.07 -14.51
CA SER A 232 3.66 -8.25 -14.14
C SER A 232 4.63 -7.72 -15.19
N PHE A 233 5.66 -7.03 -14.72
CA PHE A 233 6.83 -6.62 -15.49
C PHE A 233 8.11 -6.79 -14.68
N SER A 234 9.21 -7.05 -15.39
CA SER A 234 10.53 -7.27 -14.79
C SER A 234 11.41 -6.04 -14.93
N LEU A 235 12.09 -5.66 -13.85
CA LEU A 235 13.12 -4.62 -13.85
C LEU A 235 14.46 -5.15 -14.38
N THR A 236 15.38 -4.22 -14.63
CA THR A 236 16.77 -4.49 -15.06
C THR A 236 17.76 -3.83 -14.10
N SER A 237 19.06 -4.17 -14.22
CA SER A 237 20.12 -3.55 -13.40
C SER A 237 20.31 -2.07 -13.73
N HIS A 238 20.83 -1.31 -12.77
CA HIS A 238 21.06 0.15 -12.89
C HIS A 238 19.78 0.92 -13.25
N PHE A 239 18.66 0.51 -12.68
CA PHE A 239 17.34 1.02 -13.01
C PHE A 239 16.68 1.72 -11.82
N THR A 240 15.92 2.77 -12.08
CA THR A 240 15.04 3.42 -11.11
C THR A 240 13.61 3.46 -11.64
N LEU A 241 12.67 2.80 -10.95
CA LEU A 241 11.25 3.05 -11.13
C LEU A 241 10.82 4.13 -10.13
N TYR A 242 10.31 5.26 -10.63
CA TYR A 242 9.87 6.38 -9.81
C TYR A 242 8.37 6.64 -9.99
N LEU A 243 7.59 6.64 -8.91
CA LEU A 243 6.16 6.94 -8.92
C LEU A 243 5.88 8.35 -8.39
N HIS A 244 5.21 9.17 -9.19
CA HIS A 244 4.67 10.45 -8.73
C HIS A 244 3.67 10.26 -7.57
N LYS A 245 3.50 11.27 -6.70
CA LYS A 245 2.56 11.24 -5.57
C LYS A 245 1.13 10.85 -5.93
N ASP A 246 0.69 11.29 -7.10
CA ASP A 246 -0.65 11.03 -7.65
C ASP A 246 -0.67 9.86 -8.66
N ALA A 247 0.43 9.10 -8.77
CA ALA A 247 0.47 7.88 -9.57
C ALA A 247 -0.09 6.70 -8.76
N VAL A 248 -0.99 5.93 -9.38
CA VAL A 248 -1.52 4.68 -8.83
C VAL A 248 -1.27 3.56 -9.84
N LEU A 249 -0.30 2.68 -9.56
CA LEU A 249 -0.17 1.42 -10.29
C LEU A 249 -1.26 0.46 -9.83
N LEU A 250 -2.11 0.00 -10.74
CA LEU A 250 -3.19 -0.94 -10.47
C LEU A 250 -2.79 -2.31 -11.02
N ALA A 251 -2.62 -3.29 -10.14
CA ALA A 251 -2.31 -4.66 -10.54
C ALA A 251 -3.50 -5.28 -11.29
N SER A 252 -3.31 -5.69 -12.53
CA SER A 252 -4.38 -6.25 -13.33
C SER A 252 -4.96 -7.50 -12.68
N GLN A 253 -6.28 -7.63 -12.79
CA GLN A 253 -6.98 -8.80 -12.31
C GLN A 253 -6.96 -9.85 -13.41
N ILE A 254 -6.60 -11.09 -13.07
CA ILE A 254 -6.74 -12.22 -13.98
C ILE A 254 -8.24 -12.46 -14.18
N MET A 255 -8.80 -11.97 -15.28
CA MET A 255 -10.18 -12.25 -15.69
C MET A 255 -10.19 -13.50 -16.58
N LEU A 256 -9.58 -14.61 -16.12
CA LEU A 256 -9.72 -15.88 -16.82
C LEU A 256 -11.17 -16.35 -16.72
N SER A 257 -11.90 -16.22 -17.82
CA SER A 257 -12.51 -17.27 -18.65
C SER A 257 -13.08 -18.56 -18.03
N ASP A 258 -12.96 -18.82 -16.72
CA ASP A 258 -13.59 -19.94 -16.02
C ASP A 258 -15.13 -19.87 -16.09
N PHE A 259 -15.68 -18.69 -16.42
CA PHE A 259 -17.11 -18.51 -16.64
C PHE A 259 -17.57 -18.89 -18.06
N LEU A 260 -16.65 -18.99 -19.03
CA LEU A 260 -17.00 -19.18 -20.45
C LEU A 260 -16.93 -20.64 -20.93
N THR A 261 -16.57 -21.60 -20.09
CA THR A 261 -16.71 -23.02 -20.44
C THR A 261 -18.12 -23.57 -20.20
N LYS A 262 -19.09 -22.73 -19.78
CA LYS A 262 -20.49 -23.14 -19.55
C LYS A 262 -21.57 -22.40 -20.34
N SER A 263 -21.23 -21.40 -21.16
CA SER A 263 -22.23 -20.78 -22.05
C SER A 263 -21.67 -20.67 -23.47
N GLN A 264 -22.30 -21.38 -24.41
CA GLN A 264 -22.13 -21.21 -25.85
C GLN A 264 -22.60 -19.82 -26.29
N ILE A 265 -21.88 -18.77 -25.91
CA ILE A 265 -22.12 -17.42 -26.40
C ILE A 265 -20.78 -16.89 -26.88
N SER A 266 -20.61 -16.97 -28.20
CA SER A 266 -19.63 -16.20 -28.96
C SER A 266 -20.01 -14.71 -28.87
N VAL A 267 -19.71 -14.08 -27.73
CA VAL A 267 -19.48 -12.63 -27.70
C VAL A 267 -18.03 -12.42 -28.11
N SER A 268 -17.79 -11.50 -29.05
CA SER A 268 -16.45 -11.13 -29.51
C SER A 268 -15.55 -10.74 -28.33
N LEU A 269 -14.78 -11.72 -27.84
CA LEU A 269 -13.83 -11.60 -26.74
C LEU A 269 -12.47 -11.18 -27.31
N ASN A 270 -12.29 -9.88 -27.53
CA ASN A 270 -10.96 -9.28 -27.69
C ASN A 270 -10.26 -9.05 -26.34
N VAL A 271 -10.74 -9.70 -25.27
CA VAL A 271 -10.17 -9.70 -23.91
C VAL A 271 -9.74 -11.12 -23.53
N LEU A 272 -9.03 -11.81 -24.44
CA LEU A 272 -8.41 -13.13 -24.18
C LEU A 272 -6.92 -13.07 -24.46
N LYS A 273 -6.16 -12.49 -23.52
CA LYS A 273 -4.70 -12.70 -23.37
C LYS A 273 -4.28 -12.72 -21.88
N ASP A 274 -5.14 -13.26 -21.02
CA ASP A 274 -5.04 -13.13 -19.56
C ASP A 274 -3.94 -14.00 -18.89
N ILE A 275 -3.33 -14.95 -19.60
CA ILE A 275 -2.12 -15.66 -19.12
C ILE A 275 -0.83 -14.85 -19.36
N SER A 276 -0.87 -13.82 -20.21
CA SER A 276 0.35 -13.02 -20.53
C SER A 276 0.67 -11.96 -19.48
N GLU A 277 -0.30 -11.58 -18.64
CA GLU A 277 -0.15 -10.54 -17.63
C GLU A 277 0.51 -11.06 -16.35
N TRP A 278 0.28 -12.33 -16.02
CA TRP A 278 0.86 -12.99 -14.84
C TRP A 278 1.49 -14.34 -15.22
N PRO A 279 2.67 -14.34 -15.85
CA PRO A 279 3.39 -15.58 -16.16
C PRO A 279 3.60 -16.45 -14.91
N ALA A 280 3.41 -17.77 -15.05
CA ALA A 280 3.79 -18.72 -14.02
C ALA A 280 5.29 -19.03 -14.12
N ILE A 281 5.94 -19.15 -12.96
CA ILE A 281 7.35 -19.50 -12.80
C ILE A 281 7.49 -20.59 -11.73
N GLU A 282 8.67 -21.19 -11.68
CA GLU A 282 8.98 -22.23 -10.70
C GLU A 282 8.86 -21.73 -9.25
N PRO A 283 8.59 -22.63 -8.29
CA PRO A 283 8.73 -22.34 -6.87
C PRO A 283 10.09 -21.75 -6.53
N LEU A 284 10.18 -21.13 -5.35
CA LEU A 284 11.46 -20.74 -4.78
C LEU A 284 12.31 -22.00 -4.57
N PRO A 285 13.60 -22.00 -4.99
CA PRO A 285 14.45 -23.18 -4.87
C PRO A 285 14.63 -23.65 -3.42
N SER A 286 14.54 -22.73 -2.45
CA SER A 286 14.60 -23.06 -1.02
C SER A 286 13.27 -23.51 -0.41
N TYR A 287 12.19 -23.67 -1.19
CA TYR A 287 10.85 -24.05 -0.69
C TYR A 287 10.35 -25.39 -1.23
N GLY A 288 10.91 -25.87 -2.34
CA GLY A 288 10.54 -27.13 -2.99
C GLY A 288 9.18 -27.15 -3.72
N ARG A 289 8.24 -26.29 -3.31
CA ARG A 289 6.90 -26.15 -3.87
C ARG A 289 6.37 -24.73 -3.73
N GLY A 290 5.25 -24.43 -4.39
CA GLY A 290 4.51 -23.21 -4.14
C GLY A 290 3.94 -23.13 -2.71
N ARG A 291 3.86 -21.90 -2.20
CA ARG A 291 3.41 -21.59 -0.83
C ARG A 291 1.91 -21.74 -0.62
N ASP A 292 1.10 -21.32 -1.60
CA ASP A 292 -0.37 -21.46 -1.52
C ASP A 292 -0.87 -22.76 -2.17
N ALA A 293 -0.13 -23.28 -3.16
CA ALA A 293 -0.51 -24.44 -3.95
C ALA A 293 0.74 -25.24 -4.36
N ALA A 294 0.58 -26.54 -4.62
CA ALA A 294 1.73 -27.43 -4.88
C ALA A 294 2.50 -27.10 -6.16
N ALA A 295 1.87 -26.46 -7.16
CA ALA A 295 2.54 -26.06 -8.39
C ALA A 295 3.48 -24.85 -8.14
N GLY A 296 3.96 -24.24 -9.23
CA GLY A 296 4.74 -23.01 -9.18
C GLY A 296 4.01 -21.79 -8.62
N ARG A 297 4.45 -20.62 -9.03
CA ARG A 297 3.95 -19.32 -8.55
C ARG A 297 3.72 -18.38 -9.71
N TYR A 298 2.75 -17.47 -9.56
CA TYR A 298 2.66 -16.33 -10.45
C TYR A 298 3.83 -15.39 -10.19
N THR A 299 4.39 -14.81 -11.25
CA THR A 299 5.37 -13.71 -11.18
C THR A 299 4.81 -12.53 -10.39
N SER A 300 5.64 -11.86 -9.61
CA SER A 300 5.23 -10.67 -8.83
C SER A 300 4.92 -9.48 -9.73
N LEU A 301 4.15 -8.50 -9.25
CA LEU A 301 3.75 -7.32 -10.06
C LEU A 301 4.99 -6.58 -10.57
N ILE A 302 5.89 -6.26 -9.63
CA ILE A 302 7.22 -5.72 -9.89
C ILE A 302 8.19 -6.84 -9.57
N PHE A 303 8.78 -7.43 -10.60
CA PHE A 303 9.68 -8.57 -10.49
C PHE A 303 11.11 -8.20 -10.91
N GLY A 304 12.09 -8.97 -10.46
CA GLY A 304 13.47 -8.87 -10.91
C GLY A 304 14.30 -10.03 -10.40
N THR A 305 15.27 -10.49 -11.19
CA THR A 305 16.20 -11.55 -10.75
C THR A 305 17.60 -11.27 -11.30
N ASN A 306 18.65 -11.58 -10.51
CA ASN A 306 20.05 -11.34 -10.88
C ASN A 306 20.35 -9.87 -11.20
N LEU A 307 19.78 -8.94 -10.43
CA LEU A 307 19.93 -7.51 -10.67
C LEU A 307 20.98 -6.89 -9.75
N THR A 308 21.58 -5.79 -10.20
CA THR A 308 22.39 -4.92 -9.34
C THR A 308 21.93 -3.48 -9.44
N ASP A 309 21.96 -2.76 -8.32
CA ASP A 309 21.68 -1.31 -8.28
C ASP A 309 20.28 -0.99 -8.82
N VAL A 310 19.25 -1.43 -8.09
CA VAL A 310 17.84 -1.29 -8.46
C VAL A 310 17.10 -0.45 -7.42
N ILE A 311 16.32 0.51 -7.90
CA ILE A 311 15.62 1.47 -7.04
C ILE A 311 14.14 1.48 -7.43
N VAL A 312 13.26 1.20 -6.48
CA VAL A 312 11.81 1.37 -6.60
C VAL A 312 11.38 2.43 -5.60
N THR A 313 11.03 3.62 -6.09
CA THR A 313 10.77 4.76 -5.20
C THR A 313 9.72 5.72 -5.77
N GLY A 314 9.45 6.81 -5.07
CA GLY A 314 8.46 7.80 -5.48
C GLY A 314 8.34 8.95 -4.49
N ASP A 315 7.34 9.80 -4.73
CA ASP A 315 6.86 10.83 -3.80
C ASP A 315 5.61 10.32 -3.07
N ASN A 316 5.72 9.15 -2.44
CA ASN A 316 4.57 8.43 -1.87
C ASN A 316 3.51 8.00 -2.90
N GLY A 317 3.94 7.70 -4.13
CA GLY A 317 3.07 7.08 -5.15
C GLY A 317 2.55 5.71 -4.70
N THR A 318 1.41 5.30 -5.26
CA THR A 318 0.66 4.12 -4.81
C THR A 318 0.85 2.92 -5.75
N ILE A 319 1.02 1.73 -5.17
CA ILE A 319 0.93 0.44 -5.85
C ILE A 319 -0.22 -0.33 -5.18
N ASP A 320 -1.31 -0.54 -5.91
CA ASP A 320 -2.47 -1.27 -5.43
C ASP A 320 -2.54 -2.64 -6.11
N GLY A 321 -2.37 -3.69 -5.30
CA GLY A 321 -2.40 -5.09 -5.70
C GLY A 321 -3.77 -5.61 -6.08
N GLN A 322 -4.83 -4.87 -5.76
CA GLN A 322 -6.23 -5.28 -6.00
C GLN A 322 -6.48 -6.73 -5.54
N GLY A 323 -5.98 -7.09 -4.35
CA GLY A 323 -5.84 -8.48 -3.88
C GLY A 323 -7.14 -9.24 -3.63
N ALA A 324 -8.31 -8.57 -3.57
CA ALA A 324 -9.58 -9.18 -3.19
C ALA A 324 -9.95 -10.42 -4.01
N PHE A 325 -9.70 -10.41 -5.32
CA PHE A 325 -9.91 -11.59 -6.18
C PHE A 325 -9.07 -12.78 -5.75
N TRP A 326 -7.78 -12.53 -5.48
CA TRP A 326 -6.81 -13.54 -5.07
C TRP A 326 -7.15 -14.13 -3.70
N TRP A 327 -7.55 -13.29 -2.76
CA TRP A 327 -7.99 -13.73 -1.42
C TRP A 327 -9.23 -14.61 -1.48
N GLN A 328 -10.21 -14.28 -2.33
CA GLN A 328 -11.38 -15.12 -2.53
C GLN A 328 -11.01 -16.49 -3.11
N LYS A 329 -10.12 -16.54 -4.10
CA LYS A 329 -9.62 -17.80 -4.68
C LYS A 329 -8.84 -18.62 -3.64
N PHE A 330 -8.04 -17.97 -2.80
CA PHE A 330 -7.32 -18.61 -1.69
C PHE A 330 -8.28 -19.27 -0.69
N HIS A 331 -9.25 -18.52 -0.16
CA HIS A 331 -10.24 -19.06 0.79
C HIS A 331 -11.08 -20.20 0.19
N LYS A 332 -11.40 -20.14 -1.10
CA LYS A 332 -12.11 -21.22 -1.81
C LYS A 332 -11.21 -22.40 -2.19
N LYS A 333 -9.91 -22.35 -1.91
CA LYS A 333 -8.91 -23.36 -2.31
C LYS A 333 -8.89 -23.62 -3.82
N GLN A 334 -9.05 -22.55 -4.61
CA GLN A 334 -9.16 -22.60 -6.08
C GLN A 334 -7.87 -22.15 -6.79
N LEU A 335 -6.77 -22.02 -6.05
CA LEU A 335 -5.49 -21.60 -6.61
C LEU A 335 -4.74 -22.82 -7.16
N LYS A 336 -4.33 -22.73 -8.43
CA LYS A 336 -3.41 -23.70 -9.03
C LYS A 336 -1.95 -23.39 -8.70
N TYR A 337 -1.60 -22.10 -8.72
CA TYR A 337 -0.25 -21.58 -8.43
C TYR A 337 -0.30 -20.67 -7.21
N THR A 338 0.85 -20.46 -6.58
CA THR A 338 1.00 -19.45 -5.52
C THR A 338 0.66 -18.06 -6.05
N ARG A 339 -0.10 -17.30 -5.25
CA ARG A 339 -0.48 -15.92 -5.60
C ARG A 339 0.77 -15.05 -5.82
N PRO A 340 0.70 -14.05 -6.71
CA PRO A 340 1.83 -13.15 -6.91
C PRO A 340 2.06 -12.25 -5.70
N TYR A 341 3.27 -11.72 -5.56
CA TYR A 341 3.59 -10.67 -4.58
C TYR A 341 3.55 -9.29 -5.25
N LEU A 342 3.58 -8.20 -4.48
CA LEU A 342 3.68 -6.86 -5.07
C LEU A 342 5.09 -6.60 -5.62
N ILE A 343 6.10 -6.71 -4.78
CA ILE A 343 7.49 -6.45 -5.16
C ILE A 343 8.34 -7.65 -4.78
N GLU A 344 9.01 -8.26 -5.76
CA GLU A 344 9.95 -9.36 -5.52
C GLU A 344 11.22 -9.19 -6.33
N LEU A 345 12.36 -9.18 -5.63
CA LEU A 345 13.68 -9.06 -6.22
C LEU A 345 14.52 -10.24 -5.72
N MET A 346 14.92 -11.10 -6.67
CA MET A 346 15.62 -12.35 -6.40
C MET A 346 17.10 -12.23 -6.77
N PHE A 347 18.00 -12.90 -6.04
CA PHE A 347 19.41 -13.01 -6.42
C PHE A 347 20.07 -11.66 -6.75
N SER A 348 19.70 -10.61 -6.04
CA SER A 348 20.01 -9.23 -6.44
C SER A 348 20.83 -8.49 -5.37
N ASP A 349 21.59 -7.50 -5.79
CA ASP A 349 22.48 -6.71 -4.94
C ASP A 349 22.21 -5.21 -5.07
N LYS A 350 22.39 -4.44 -3.99
CA LYS A 350 22.17 -2.97 -3.97
C LYS A 350 20.75 -2.60 -4.36
N ILE A 351 19.82 -2.93 -3.47
CA ILE A 351 18.38 -2.72 -3.66
C ILE A 351 17.93 -1.55 -2.78
N GLN A 352 17.13 -0.66 -3.35
CA GLN A 352 16.39 0.36 -2.59
C GLN A 352 14.90 0.29 -2.92
N ILE A 353 14.07 0.15 -1.89
CA ILE A 353 12.61 0.26 -1.99
C ILE A 353 12.15 1.32 -1.00
N SER A 354 11.64 2.47 -1.47
CA SER A 354 11.40 3.58 -0.54
C SER A 354 10.35 4.60 -0.95
N ASN A 355 9.70 5.23 0.03
CA ASN A 355 8.75 6.34 -0.15
C ASN A 355 7.57 5.99 -1.08
N LEU A 356 6.87 4.90 -0.75
CA LEU A 356 5.74 4.36 -1.52
C LEU A 356 4.60 3.98 -0.58
N THR A 357 3.39 4.03 -1.11
CA THR A 357 2.20 3.41 -0.50
C THR A 357 1.87 2.10 -1.22
N LEU A 358 1.80 0.99 -0.49
CA LEU A 358 1.45 -0.33 -0.99
C LEU A 358 0.08 -0.73 -0.44
N LEU A 359 -0.86 -1.05 -1.31
CA LEU A 359 -2.23 -1.40 -0.95
C LEU A 359 -2.58 -2.81 -1.42
N ASN A 360 -3.36 -3.52 -0.59
CA ASN A 360 -4.12 -4.71 -1.00
C ASN A 360 -3.32 -5.74 -1.82
N SER A 361 -2.12 -6.12 -1.36
CA SER A 361 -1.34 -7.14 -2.05
C SER A 361 -2.13 -8.45 -2.20
N PRO A 362 -2.02 -9.17 -3.34
CA PRO A 362 -2.59 -10.51 -3.49
C PRO A 362 -2.11 -11.49 -2.41
N SER A 363 -0.87 -11.34 -1.95
CA SER A 363 -0.20 -12.11 -0.91
C SER A 363 0.86 -11.21 -0.24
N TRP A 364 2.13 -11.60 -0.12
CA TRP A 364 3.19 -10.77 0.47
C TRP A 364 3.40 -9.45 -0.29
N ASN A 365 3.75 -8.38 0.43
CA ASN A 365 3.96 -7.05 -0.17
C ASN A 365 5.39 -6.89 -0.72
N VAL A 366 6.41 -6.99 0.14
CA VAL A 366 7.81 -6.75 -0.26
C VAL A 366 8.67 -7.97 0.06
N HIS A 367 9.15 -8.66 -0.96
CA HIS A 367 9.89 -9.92 -0.85
C HIS A 367 11.26 -9.85 -1.56
N PRO A 368 12.28 -9.21 -0.98
CA PRO A 368 13.65 -9.47 -1.38
C PRO A 368 14.02 -10.90 -0.95
N VAL A 369 14.58 -11.66 -1.89
CA VAL A 369 14.97 -13.05 -1.64
C VAL A 369 16.34 -13.37 -2.25
N TYR A 370 17.18 -14.10 -1.52
CA TYR A 370 18.55 -14.43 -1.94
C TYR A 370 19.40 -13.19 -2.30
N SER A 371 19.18 -12.08 -1.61
CA SER A 371 19.66 -10.76 -2.03
C SER A 371 20.52 -10.08 -0.95
N SER A 372 21.32 -9.09 -1.35
CA SER A 372 22.23 -8.38 -0.45
C SER A 372 22.20 -6.87 -0.62
N ASN A 373 22.63 -6.16 0.45
CA ASN A 373 22.77 -4.70 0.47
C ASN A 373 21.45 -4.00 0.15
N ILE A 374 20.49 -4.15 1.06
CA ILE A 374 19.08 -3.80 0.83
C ILE A 374 18.66 -2.68 1.77
N ILE A 375 18.10 -1.61 1.21
CA ILE A 375 17.43 -0.54 1.96
C ILE A 375 15.94 -0.59 1.67
N ILE A 376 15.14 -0.72 2.72
CA ILE A 376 13.69 -0.54 2.67
C ILE A 376 13.33 0.59 3.62
N LYS A 377 12.78 1.68 3.10
CA LYS A 377 12.61 2.91 3.88
C LYS A 377 11.32 3.67 3.59
N GLY A 378 10.60 4.12 4.61
CA GLY A 378 9.52 5.08 4.41
C GLY A 378 8.32 4.48 3.66
N LEU A 379 8.05 3.19 3.85
CA LEU A 379 6.90 2.53 3.23
C LEU A 379 5.65 2.69 4.09
N THR A 380 4.52 2.96 3.44
CA THR A 380 3.19 2.78 4.01
C THR A 380 2.56 1.55 3.39
N ILE A 381 2.32 0.50 4.17
CA ILE A 381 1.72 -0.75 3.69
C ILE A 381 0.35 -0.92 4.34
N ILE A 382 -0.70 -1.10 3.55
CA ILE A 382 -2.06 -1.23 4.05
C ILE A 382 -2.77 -2.37 3.33
N ALA A 383 -3.08 -3.42 4.08
CA ALA A 383 -4.02 -4.45 3.67
C ALA A 383 -5.22 -4.47 4.65
N THR A 384 -6.39 -4.85 4.16
CA THR A 384 -7.57 -5.02 5.02
C THR A 384 -7.33 -6.20 5.96
N VAL A 385 -7.50 -6.06 7.28
CA VAL A 385 -7.21 -7.11 8.28
C VAL A 385 -7.60 -8.57 7.88
N PRO A 386 -8.77 -8.87 7.28
CA PRO A 386 -9.10 -10.25 6.87
C PRO A 386 -8.34 -10.75 5.60
N SER A 387 -7.30 -10.06 5.13
CA SER A 387 -6.55 -10.45 3.94
C SER A 387 -5.49 -11.52 4.23
N PRO A 388 -5.61 -12.74 3.66
CA PRO A 388 -4.74 -13.86 4.00
C PRO A 388 -3.32 -13.66 3.47
N ASN A 389 -2.33 -13.86 4.35
CA ASN A 389 -0.89 -13.86 4.02
C ASN A 389 -0.44 -12.56 3.34
N THR A 390 -0.86 -11.43 3.89
CA THR A 390 -0.51 -10.10 3.37
C THR A 390 0.65 -9.48 4.12
N ASP A 391 1.65 -10.31 4.44
CA ASP A 391 2.87 -9.92 5.13
C ASP A 391 3.45 -8.62 4.56
N GLY A 392 3.95 -7.75 5.44
CA GLY A 392 4.48 -6.44 5.05
C GLY A 392 5.83 -6.56 4.33
N ILE A 393 6.89 -6.92 5.05
CA ILE A 393 8.24 -7.03 4.49
C ILE A 393 8.86 -8.37 4.87
N ASN A 394 9.32 -9.10 3.85
CA ASN A 394 9.78 -10.48 3.96
C ASN A 394 11.24 -10.59 3.47
N PRO A 395 12.25 -10.24 4.28
CA PRO A 395 13.62 -10.60 3.96
C PRO A 395 13.80 -12.13 4.05
N ASP A 396 13.97 -12.77 2.90
CA ASP A 396 14.15 -14.22 2.80
C ASP A 396 15.55 -14.55 2.28
N SER A 397 16.36 -15.23 3.10
CA SER A 397 17.75 -15.56 2.76
C SER A 397 18.58 -14.33 2.32
N CYS A 398 18.39 -13.19 3.02
CA CYS A 398 19.00 -11.90 2.67
C CYS A 398 20.16 -11.51 3.58
N THR A 399 21.17 -10.81 3.06
CA THR A 399 22.31 -10.33 3.86
C THR A 399 22.46 -8.82 3.82
N ASN A 400 22.78 -8.20 4.96
CA ASN A 400 23.06 -6.76 5.06
C ASN A 400 21.86 -5.90 4.61
N THR A 401 20.78 -5.99 5.39
CA THR A 401 19.47 -5.38 5.09
C THR A 401 19.10 -4.36 6.17
N ARG A 402 18.60 -3.20 5.77
CA ARG A 402 18.06 -2.17 6.66
C ARG A 402 16.61 -1.86 6.30
N ILE A 403 15.71 -2.08 7.27
CA ILE A 403 14.29 -1.73 7.19
C ILE A 403 14.04 -0.61 8.19
N GLU A 404 13.63 0.57 7.73
CA GLU A 404 13.40 1.69 8.63
C GLU A 404 12.27 2.63 8.23
N ASP A 405 11.69 3.33 9.21
CA ASP A 405 10.70 4.40 8.99
C ASP A 405 9.42 3.89 8.29
N CYS A 406 8.99 2.66 8.57
CA CYS A 406 7.83 2.04 7.92
C CYS A 406 6.57 2.07 8.80
N TYR A 407 5.40 2.22 8.16
CA TYR A 407 4.09 2.08 8.76
C TYR A 407 3.33 0.94 8.07
N ILE A 408 2.93 -0.09 8.82
CA ILE A 408 2.38 -1.32 8.27
C ILE A 408 1.06 -1.67 8.98
N VAL A 409 -0.01 -1.79 8.19
CA VAL A 409 -1.25 -2.46 8.55
C VAL A 409 -1.34 -3.73 7.72
N SER A 410 -1.25 -4.88 8.38
CA SER A 410 -1.15 -6.18 7.73
C SER A 410 -2.27 -7.10 8.18
N GLY A 411 -2.72 -7.98 7.26
CA GLY A 411 -3.57 -9.13 7.61
C GLY A 411 -2.77 -10.32 8.13
N ASP A 412 -1.43 -10.26 8.06
CA ASP A 412 -0.50 -11.25 8.62
C ASP A 412 0.70 -10.51 9.25
N ASP A 413 1.90 -11.08 9.31
CA ASP A 413 3.07 -10.47 9.95
C ASP A 413 3.45 -9.09 9.34
N CYS A 414 3.80 -8.10 10.16
CA CYS A 414 4.30 -6.81 9.63
C CYS A 414 5.70 -6.96 9.02
N ILE A 415 6.62 -7.61 9.74
CA ILE A 415 7.93 -8.05 9.23
C ILE A 415 8.03 -9.56 9.42
N ALA A 416 8.31 -10.30 8.36
CA ALA A 416 8.44 -11.76 8.36
C ALA A 416 9.81 -12.19 7.84
N VAL A 417 10.75 -12.43 8.75
CA VAL A 417 12.12 -12.86 8.41
C VAL A 417 12.13 -14.36 8.11
N LYS A 418 12.67 -14.73 6.95
CA LYS A 418 12.65 -16.11 6.42
C LYS A 418 14.01 -16.52 5.86
N SER A 419 14.17 -17.82 5.57
CA SER A 419 15.34 -18.40 4.92
C SER A 419 15.06 -19.82 4.38
N GLY A 420 13.94 -20.02 3.70
CA GLY A 420 13.58 -21.31 3.11
C GLY A 420 12.96 -22.34 4.06
N TRP A 421 12.51 -23.45 3.50
CA TRP A 421 11.56 -24.37 4.14
C TRP A 421 12.05 -25.83 4.14
N ASP A 422 12.13 -26.41 5.34
CA ASP A 422 12.50 -27.80 5.61
C ASP A 422 13.80 -28.22 4.87
N GLN A 423 13.83 -29.43 4.32
CA GLN A 423 14.98 -29.99 3.61
C GLN A 423 15.43 -29.13 2.41
N TYR A 424 14.52 -28.36 1.81
CA TYR A 424 14.85 -27.47 0.69
C TYR A 424 15.62 -26.25 1.18
N GLY A 425 15.20 -25.65 2.29
CA GLY A 425 15.92 -24.55 2.93
C GLY A 425 17.27 -24.99 3.49
N ILE A 426 17.32 -26.16 4.14
CA ILE A 426 18.57 -26.76 4.64
C ILE A 426 19.56 -26.98 3.47
N LYS A 427 19.10 -27.57 2.37
CA LYS A 427 19.93 -27.83 1.19
C LYS A 427 20.39 -26.54 0.51
N PHE A 428 19.53 -25.51 0.49
CA PHE A 428 19.88 -24.22 -0.09
C PHE A 428 20.91 -23.48 0.78
N GLY A 429 20.75 -23.53 2.11
CA GLY A 429 21.78 -23.19 3.08
C GLY A 429 22.11 -21.71 3.21
N TRP A 430 21.25 -20.81 2.70
CA TRP A 430 21.48 -19.36 2.78
C TRP A 430 20.64 -18.76 3.92
N PRO A 431 21.29 -18.13 4.92
CA PRO A 431 20.56 -17.51 6.01
C PRO A 431 20.06 -16.11 5.63
N THR A 432 19.07 -15.62 6.37
CA THR A 432 18.92 -14.16 6.53
C THR A 432 19.84 -13.70 7.66
N LYS A 433 20.75 -12.77 7.38
CA LYS A 433 21.66 -12.23 8.40
C LYS A 433 22.04 -10.77 8.24
N GLN A 434 22.50 -10.15 9.33
CA GLN A 434 22.86 -8.73 9.37
C GLN A 434 21.65 -7.87 8.95
N LEU A 435 20.59 -7.96 9.75
CA LEU A 435 19.31 -7.31 9.49
C LEU A 435 19.02 -6.26 10.56
N VAL A 436 18.86 -5.01 10.16
CA VAL A 436 18.39 -3.91 11.01
C VAL A 436 16.91 -3.64 10.74
N ILE A 437 16.12 -3.56 11.80
CA ILE A 437 14.72 -3.12 11.76
C ILE A 437 14.57 -1.97 12.75
N ARG A 438 14.19 -0.77 12.31
CA ARG A 438 14.01 0.34 13.26
C ARG A 438 12.94 1.35 12.91
N ARG A 439 12.37 2.00 13.93
CA ARG A 439 11.33 3.02 13.77
C ARG A 439 10.16 2.49 12.94
N LEU A 440 9.63 1.35 13.37
CA LEU A 440 8.52 0.64 12.74
C LEU A 440 7.23 0.91 13.52
N THR A 441 6.15 1.25 12.82
CA THR A 441 4.79 1.19 13.37
C THR A 441 4.03 0.02 12.74
N CYS A 442 3.48 -0.88 13.56
CA CYS A 442 2.77 -2.06 13.11
C CYS A 442 1.37 -2.19 13.71
N ILE A 443 0.40 -2.57 12.86
CA ILE A 443 -0.94 -3.02 13.24
C ILE A 443 -1.20 -4.34 12.51
N SER A 444 -1.27 -5.45 13.27
CA SER A 444 -1.49 -6.79 12.72
C SER A 444 -2.36 -7.64 13.68
N PRO A 445 -3.68 -7.44 13.68
CA PRO A 445 -4.57 -8.01 14.70
C PRO A 445 -4.58 -9.54 14.79
N GLU A 446 -4.18 -10.23 13.73
CA GLU A 446 -4.19 -11.69 13.64
C GLU A 446 -2.78 -12.31 13.57
N SER A 447 -1.71 -11.50 13.69
CA SER A 447 -0.33 -11.98 13.56
C SER A 447 0.73 -11.14 14.31
N ALA A 448 2.00 -11.13 13.89
CA ALA A 448 3.09 -10.51 14.63
C ALA A 448 3.57 -9.14 14.11
N ALA A 449 4.17 -8.34 15.00
CA ALA A 449 4.93 -7.16 14.58
C ALA A 449 6.26 -7.55 13.92
N ILE A 450 6.98 -8.48 14.54
CA ILE A 450 8.18 -9.10 13.96
C ILE A 450 8.05 -10.62 14.13
N ALA A 451 8.00 -11.34 13.02
CA ALA A 451 8.06 -12.80 12.98
C ALA A 451 9.40 -13.28 12.43
N LEU A 452 9.98 -14.26 13.12
CA LEU A 452 11.14 -15.03 12.66
C LEU A 452 10.63 -16.43 12.32
N GLY A 453 10.64 -16.79 11.03
CA GLY A 453 10.10 -18.03 10.50
C GLY A 453 8.64 -17.95 9.99
N SER A 454 7.95 -19.06 9.76
CA SER A 454 8.38 -20.43 10.10
C SER A 454 9.35 -21.04 9.11
N GLU A 455 9.47 -20.48 7.91
CA GLU A 455 10.40 -20.89 6.88
C GLU A 455 11.79 -20.32 7.22
N MET A 456 12.53 -20.96 8.14
CA MET A 456 13.82 -20.49 8.69
C MET A 456 14.97 -21.51 8.53
N SER A 457 14.79 -22.46 7.62
CA SER A 457 15.63 -23.66 7.50
C SER A 457 17.06 -23.41 7.02
N GLY A 458 17.30 -22.30 6.32
CA GLY A 458 18.63 -21.81 5.95
C GLY A 458 19.34 -21.02 7.05
N GLY A 459 18.62 -20.68 8.13
CA GLY A 459 19.12 -19.93 9.28
C GLY A 459 18.67 -18.47 9.31
N ILE A 460 18.50 -17.91 10.51
CA ILE A 460 18.29 -16.49 10.78
C ILE A 460 19.29 -16.08 11.85
N GLN A 461 20.11 -15.06 11.58
CA GLN A 461 21.17 -14.64 12.49
C GLN A 461 21.41 -13.13 12.50
N ASP A 462 21.77 -12.55 13.65
CA ASP A 462 22.18 -11.13 13.75
C ASP A 462 21.07 -10.20 13.23
N VAL A 463 19.92 -10.30 13.91
CA VAL A 463 18.76 -9.44 13.69
C VAL A 463 18.69 -8.43 14.83
N ARG A 464 18.80 -7.15 14.48
CA ARG A 464 18.83 -6.02 15.40
C ARG A 464 17.56 -5.18 15.19
N ALA A 465 16.62 -5.25 16.12
CA ALA A 465 15.36 -4.53 16.07
C ALA A 465 15.30 -3.46 17.17
N GLU A 466 15.05 -2.20 16.80
CA GLU A 466 14.92 -1.12 17.78
C GLU A 466 13.82 -0.10 17.45
N ASP A 467 13.33 0.61 18.47
CA ASP A 467 12.29 1.65 18.30
C ASP A 467 11.04 1.14 17.57
N ILE A 468 10.41 0.10 18.12
CA ILE A 468 9.24 -0.56 17.53
C ILE A 468 7.97 -0.14 18.28
N THR A 469 6.97 0.34 17.55
CA THR A 469 5.62 0.58 18.06
C THR A 469 4.64 -0.41 17.44
N ALA A 470 3.93 -1.17 18.25
CA ALA A 470 2.87 -2.07 17.76
C ALA A 470 1.55 -1.80 18.48
N ILE A 471 0.46 -1.74 17.72
CA ILE A 471 -0.87 -1.37 18.21
C ILE A 471 -1.87 -2.39 17.69
N HIS A 472 -2.66 -2.99 18.58
CA HIS A 472 -3.71 -3.94 18.19
C HIS A 472 -3.17 -5.08 17.33
N THR A 473 -2.02 -5.63 17.74
CA THR A 473 -1.31 -6.72 17.09
C THR A 473 -1.40 -7.99 17.94
N GLU A 474 -1.49 -9.17 17.34
CA GLU A 474 -1.62 -10.40 18.12
C GLU A 474 -0.36 -10.64 18.97
N SER A 475 0.82 -10.50 18.38
CA SER A 475 2.08 -10.63 19.11
C SER A 475 3.15 -9.59 18.77
N GLY A 476 3.96 -9.21 19.76
CA GLY A 476 5.14 -8.36 19.54
C GLY A 476 6.21 -9.05 18.69
N VAL A 477 7.04 -9.88 19.33
CA VAL A 477 8.05 -10.70 18.63
C VAL A 477 7.64 -12.17 18.66
N ARG A 478 7.59 -12.79 17.48
CA ARG A 478 7.15 -14.17 17.27
C ARG A 478 8.26 -15.02 16.64
N ILE A 479 8.64 -16.13 17.26
CA ILE A 479 9.54 -17.13 16.68
C ILE A 479 8.74 -18.41 16.41
N LYS A 480 8.72 -18.85 15.15
CA LYS A 480 7.94 -19.99 14.68
C LYS A 480 8.89 -21.04 14.12
N THR A 481 8.88 -22.26 14.66
CA THR A 481 9.61 -23.39 14.09
C THR A 481 8.93 -24.72 14.43
N ALA A 482 9.45 -25.81 13.88
CA ALA A 482 9.02 -27.17 14.13
C ALA A 482 10.18 -28.16 13.94
N VAL A 483 10.08 -29.33 14.57
CA VAL A 483 10.88 -30.51 14.20
C VAL A 483 10.76 -30.74 12.70
N GLY A 484 11.88 -30.87 11.98
CA GLY A 484 11.91 -30.93 10.52
C GLY A 484 12.44 -29.68 9.83
N ARG A 485 12.37 -28.53 10.51
CA ARG A 485 12.91 -27.29 9.97
C ARG A 485 14.43 -27.28 9.90
N GLY A 486 15.10 -27.89 10.87
CA GLY A 486 16.55 -27.72 11.06
C GLY A 486 16.94 -26.24 11.17
N GLY A 487 18.16 -25.92 10.71
CA GLY A 487 18.64 -24.54 10.70
C GLY A 487 18.75 -23.94 12.10
N TYR A 488 18.62 -22.61 12.18
CA TYR A 488 18.76 -21.89 13.44
C TYR A 488 18.04 -20.54 13.41
N VAL A 489 17.67 -20.04 14.59
CA VAL A 489 17.36 -18.64 14.84
C VAL A 489 18.23 -18.20 16.01
N LYS A 490 19.23 -17.36 15.76
CA LYS A 490 20.18 -16.96 16.79
C LYS A 490 20.67 -15.52 16.69
N ASP A 491 21.28 -15.04 17.76
CA ASP A 491 21.83 -13.67 17.83
C ASP A 491 20.74 -12.64 17.47
N ILE A 492 19.61 -12.72 18.17
CA ILE A 492 18.46 -11.83 18.00
C ILE A 492 18.50 -10.80 19.10
N TYR A 493 18.45 -9.51 18.73
CA TYR A 493 18.55 -8.40 19.64
C TYR A 493 17.39 -7.44 19.40
N VAL A 494 16.58 -7.22 20.44
CA VAL A 494 15.41 -6.35 20.38
C VAL A 494 15.48 -5.35 21.52
N LYS A 495 15.43 -4.06 21.20
CA LYS A 495 15.53 -2.98 22.18
C LYS A 495 14.47 -1.89 21.95
N GLY A 496 13.81 -1.40 22.99
CA GLY A 496 12.94 -0.23 22.84
C GLY A 496 11.65 -0.56 22.08
N MET A 497 10.78 -1.35 22.68
CA MET A 497 9.45 -1.63 22.14
C MET A 497 8.35 -0.96 22.97
N THR A 498 7.40 -0.31 22.31
CA THR A 498 6.17 0.20 22.92
C THR A 498 4.98 -0.53 22.30
N LEU A 499 4.24 -1.29 23.11
CA LEU A 499 3.22 -2.22 22.64
C LEU A 499 1.86 -1.94 23.28
N HIS A 500 0.82 -1.75 22.47
CA HIS A 500 -0.52 -1.40 22.96
C HIS A 500 -1.56 -2.43 22.51
N THR A 501 -2.27 -3.03 23.47
CA THR A 501 -3.32 -4.02 23.21
C THR A 501 -2.80 -5.24 22.45
N MET A 502 -2.04 -6.09 23.14
CA MET A 502 -1.49 -7.33 22.59
C MET A 502 -2.18 -8.57 23.16
N LYS A 503 -2.15 -9.67 22.40
CA LYS A 503 -2.40 -10.98 22.99
C LYS A 503 -1.13 -11.51 23.67
N TRP A 504 0.01 -11.50 22.99
CA TRP A 504 1.32 -11.93 23.52
C TRP A 504 2.40 -10.86 23.30
N VAL A 505 3.22 -10.53 24.29
CA VAL A 505 4.40 -9.68 24.03
C VAL A 505 5.48 -10.50 23.33
N PHE A 506 5.77 -11.68 23.87
CA PHE A 506 6.72 -12.64 23.30
C PHE A 506 6.00 -13.96 23.00
N TRP A 507 6.16 -14.48 21.78
CA TRP A 507 5.65 -15.80 21.42
C TRP A 507 6.73 -16.62 20.72
N MET A 508 7.04 -17.80 21.25
CA MET A 508 7.88 -18.80 20.61
C MET A 508 7.15 -20.13 20.58
N THR A 509 7.27 -20.87 19.47
CA THR A 509 6.74 -22.23 19.36
C THR A 509 7.66 -23.13 18.54
N GLY A 510 7.99 -24.29 19.09
CA GLY A 510 8.68 -25.40 18.43
C GLY A 510 7.74 -26.43 17.78
N SER A 511 6.45 -26.15 17.71
CA SER A 511 5.42 -27.07 17.19
C SER A 511 4.56 -26.45 16.08
N TYR A 512 5.15 -25.57 15.27
CA TYR A 512 4.44 -24.88 14.19
C TYR A 512 4.08 -25.86 13.05
N GLY A 513 2.83 -26.32 13.02
CA GLY A 513 2.35 -27.49 12.27
C GLY A 513 2.24 -27.38 10.74
N SER A 514 3.15 -26.66 10.07
CA SER A 514 3.21 -26.59 8.60
C SER A 514 4.51 -27.21 8.11
N HIS A 515 4.51 -27.97 7.02
CA HIS A 515 5.72 -28.50 6.35
C HIS A 515 5.53 -28.40 4.84
N ALA A 516 6.63 -28.33 4.08
CA ALA A 516 6.58 -28.23 2.63
C ALA A 516 5.86 -29.46 2.05
N ASP A 517 6.27 -30.63 2.51
CA ASP A 517 5.71 -31.93 2.15
C ASP A 517 5.95 -32.92 3.30
N SER A 518 5.68 -34.20 3.06
CA SER A 518 5.89 -35.27 4.05
C SER A 518 7.33 -35.81 4.08
N HIS A 519 8.28 -35.22 3.36
CA HIS A 519 9.66 -35.67 3.24
C HIS A 519 10.64 -34.90 4.14
N TYR A 520 10.15 -34.03 5.03
CA TYR A 520 10.99 -33.36 6.01
C TYR A 520 11.68 -34.37 6.93
N ASP A 521 12.90 -34.06 7.35
CA ASP A 521 13.68 -34.94 8.22
C ASP A 521 13.22 -34.79 9.68
N PRO A 522 12.58 -35.79 10.31
CA PRO A 522 12.12 -35.69 11.69
C PRO A 522 13.27 -35.60 12.71
N LYS A 523 14.53 -35.75 12.29
CA LYS A 523 15.72 -35.55 13.12
C LYS A 523 16.33 -34.15 12.97
N ALA A 524 15.85 -33.35 12.01
CA ALA A 524 16.32 -31.99 11.80
C ALA A 524 15.69 -31.04 12.84
N LEU A 525 16.35 -30.94 13.99
CA LEU A 525 15.97 -30.04 15.07
C LEU A 525 16.54 -28.62 14.85
N PRO A 526 15.74 -27.56 15.08
CA PRO A 526 16.16 -26.17 14.94
C PRO A 526 16.90 -25.65 16.18
N GLU A 527 18.08 -25.03 16.01
CA GLU A 527 18.73 -24.33 17.13
C GLU A 527 18.11 -22.95 17.35
N ILE A 528 17.41 -22.74 18.46
CA ILE A 528 16.91 -21.42 18.88
C ILE A 528 17.73 -20.94 20.08
N LYS A 529 18.57 -19.92 19.86
CA LYS A 529 19.58 -19.53 20.85
C LYS A 529 19.93 -18.05 20.86
N GLY A 530 20.14 -17.45 22.03
CA GLY A 530 20.66 -16.08 22.09
C GLY A 530 19.61 -15.07 21.65
N ILE A 531 18.45 -15.10 22.32
CA ILE A 531 17.31 -14.23 22.03
C ILE A 531 17.24 -13.16 23.11
N ASN A 532 17.53 -11.92 22.76
CA ASN A 532 17.67 -10.79 23.67
C ASN A 532 16.54 -9.79 23.50
N TYR A 533 15.85 -9.49 24.60
CA TYR A 533 14.81 -8.47 24.69
C TYR A 533 15.18 -7.47 25.77
N ARG A 534 15.16 -6.18 25.43
CA ARG A 534 15.48 -5.10 26.35
C ARG A 534 14.55 -3.91 26.17
N ASP A 535 14.26 -3.21 27.26
CA ASP A 535 13.53 -1.93 27.24
C ASP A 535 12.17 -2.08 26.53
N VAL A 536 11.31 -2.97 27.03
CA VAL A 536 9.98 -3.23 26.47
C VAL A 536 8.91 -2.74 27.43
N VAL A 537 8.03 -1.88 26.94
CA VAL A 537 6.83 -1.43 27.67
C VAL A 537 5.61 -1.86 26.89
N ALA A 538 4.71 -2.57 27.56
CA ALA A 538 3.46 -3.03 26.97
C ALA A 538 2.27 -2.72 27.88
N ASP A 539 1.12 -2.42 27.30
CA ASP A 539 -0.15 -2.29 28.03
C ASP A 539 -1.32 -2.99 27.35
N ASN A 540 -2.35 -3.22 28.15
CA ASN A 540 -3.56 -3.94 27.76
C ASN A 540 -3.24 -5.33 27.16
N VAL A 541 -2.33 -6.07 27.82
CA VAL A 541 -1.85 -7.37 27.33
C VAL A 541 -2.68 -8.53 27.90
N THR A 542 -3.04 -9.52 27.09
CA THR A 542 -3.81 -10.69 27.55
C THR A 542 -2.93 -11.77 28.20
N MET A 543 -1.76 -12.03 27.61
CA MET A 543 -0.72 -12.96 28.05
C MET A 543 0.64 -12.26 27.90
N ALA A 544 1.48 -12.27 28.92
CA ALA A 544 2.82 -11.69 28.85
C ALA A 544 3.67 -12.45 27.80
N ALA A 545 3.75 -13.78 27.92
CA ALA A 545 4.44 -14.59 26.92
C ALA A 545 3.91 -16.02 26.81
N ARG A 546 4.19 -16.62 25.66
CA ARG A 546 4.08 -18.07 25.41
C ARG A 546 5.38 -18.54 24.79
N LEU A 547 6.19 -19.26 25.54
CA LEU A 547 7.53 -19.69 25.15
C LEU A 547 7.59 -21.22 25.22
N GLU A 548 7.39 -21.87 24.08
CA GLU A 548 7.32 -23.33 24.00
C GLU A 548 8.42 -23.83 23.06
N GLY A 549 9.45 -24.46 23.62
CA GLY A 549 10.49 -25.14 22.87
C GLY A 549 10.06 -26.51 22.34
N ILE A 550 11.05 -27.38 22.13
CA ILE A 550 10.85 -28.77 21.72
C ILE A 550 11.32 -29.67 22.87
N SER A 551 10.54 -30.70 23.17
CA SER A 551 10.91 -31.71 24.19
C SER A 551 12.31 -32.26 23.89
N ASP A 552 13.16 -32.29 24.90
CA ASP A 552 14.57 -32.73 24.83
C ASP A 552 15.50 -31.87 23.93
N ASP A 553 15.00 -30.78 23.36
CA ASP A 553 15.76 -29.79 22.57
C ASP A 553 15.28 -28.36 22.91
N PRO A 554 15.58 -27.88 24.14
CA PRO A 554 15.02 -26.64 24.63
C PRO A 554 15.56 -25.41 23.90
N PHE A 555 14.76 -24.34 23.83
CA PHE A 555 15.25 -23.05 23.34
C PHE A 555 16.06 -22.36 24.44
N THR A 556 17.30 -21.97 24.15
CA THR A 556 18.27 -21.55 25.19
C THR A 556 18.77 -20.12 25.00
N GLY A 557 19.43 -19.57 26.02
CA GLY A 557 20.01 -18.23 25.94
C GLY A 557 18.97 -17.13 25.71
N ILE A 558 17.76 -17.31 26.22
CA ILE A 558 16.75 -16.24 26.24
C ILE A 558 17.14 -15.25 27.32
N CYS A 559 17.22 -13.96 27.00
CA CYS A 559 17.55 -12.90 27.93
C CYS A 559 16.49 -11.80 27.85
N ILE A 560 15.82 -11.49 28.96
CA ILE A 560 14.78 -10.45 29.02
C ILE A 560 15.12 -9.45 30.12
N ALA A 561 15.42 -8.20 29.76
CA ALA A 561 15.78 -7.16 30.72
C ALA A 561 14.92 -5.90 30.58
N ASN A 562 14.60 -5.26 31.71
CA ASN A 562 13.85 -4.00 31.77
C ASN A 562 12.54 -4.05 30.96
N VAL A 563 11.63 -4.94 31.37
CA VAL A 563 10.37 -5.18 30.67
C VAL A 563 9.19 -4.97 31.60
N THR A 564 8.29 -4.07 31.24
CA THR A 564 7.04 -3.79 31.98
C THR A 564 5.83 -4.10 31.12
N ILE A 565 5.04 -5.08 31.54
CA ILE A 565 3.83 -5.53 30.83
C ILE A 565 2.62 -5.29 31.74
N ASN A 566 1.86 -4.25 31.42
CA ASN A 566 0.59 -3.95 32.07
C ASN A 566 -0.51 -4.85 31.49
N MET A 567 -1.00 -5.76 32.32
CA MET A 567 -1.99 -6.76 31.92
C MET A 567 -3.38 -6.13 31.73
N ALA A 568 -4.14 -6.62 30.75
CA ALA A 568 -5.52 -6.24 30.51
C ALA A 568 -6.44 -6.64 31.69
N ALA A 569 -7.57 -5.94 31.86
CA ALA A 569 -8.54 -6.24 32.92
C ALA A 569 -9.08 -7.69 32.89
N LYS A 570 -9.12 -8.31 31.72
CA LYS A 570 -9.54 -9.71 31.50
C LYS A 570 -8.36 -10.63 31.12
N ALA A 571 -7.14 -10.28 31.53
CA ALA A 571 -5.96 -11.08 31.29
C ALA A 571 -6.05 -12.47 31.94
N LYS A 572 -5.23 -13.39 31.45
CA LYS A 572 -5.13 -14.74 32.03
C LYS A 572 -4.45 -14.68 33.40
N LYS A 573 -4.91 -15.52 34.33
CA LYS A 573 -4.36 -15.63 35.70
C LYS A 573 -2.88 -16.01 35.71
N GLN A 574 -2.47 -16.87 34.77
CA GLN A 574 -1.09 -17.24 34.55
C GLN A 574 -0.64 -16.58 33.24
N PRO A 575 0.02 -15.42 33.30
CA PRO A 575 0.34 -14.62 32.11
C PRO A 575 1.54 -15.15 31.33
N TRP A 576 2.29 -16.10 31.89
CA TRP A 576 3.45 -16.74 31.27
C TRP A 576 3.22 -18.23 31.08
N THR A 577 3.48 -18.73 29.88
CA THR A 577 3.59 -20.16 29.58
C THR A 577 5.02 -20.43 29.13
N CYS A 578 5.74 -21.31 29.84
CA CYS A 578 7.11 -21.69 29.50
C CYS A 578 7.26 -23.20 29.58
N THR A 579 7.74 -23.80 28.51
CA THR A 579 8.00 -25.25 28.41
C THR A 579 9.22 -25.45 27.53
N ASP A 580 10.18 -26.27 27.95
CA ASP A 580 11.40 -26.57 27.19
C ASP A 580 12.16 -25.31 26.74
N ILE A 581 12.35 -24.39 27.68
CA ILE A 581 13.13 -23.16 27.46
C ILE A 581 14.07 -22.92 28.62
N GLU A 582 15.17 -22.20 28.35
CA GLU A 582 16.15 -21.78 29.34
C GLU A 582 16.63 -20.35 29.04
N GLY A 583 16.78 -19.55 30.10
CA GLY A 583 17.27 -18.19 29.96
C GLY A 583 17.40 -17.48 31.30
N THR A 584 17.46 -16.14 31.24
CA THR A 584 17.54 -15.28 32.43
C THR A 584 16.70 -14.04 32.24
N THR A 585 16.30 -13.41 33.35
CA THR A 585 15.58 -12.14 33.33
C THR A 585 16.16 -11.15 34.33
N SER A 586 15.90 -9.85 34.13
CA SER A 586 16.25 -8.81 35.09
C SER A 586 15.29 -7.63 34.99
N GLY A 587 14.56 -7.33 36.07
CA GLY A 587 13.61 -6.21 36.07
C GLY A 587 12.42 -6.42 35.12
N VAL A 588 11.80 -7.61 35.17
CA VAL A 588 10.65 -7.99 34.35
C VAL A 588 9.38 -8.09 35.19
N THR A 589 8.33 -7.37 34.79
CA THR A 589 7.00 -7.42 35.43
C THR A 589 5.92 -7.70 34.39
N PRO A 590 4.99 -8.66 34.63
CA PRO A 590 4.85 -9.51 35.80
C PRO A 590 5.93 -10.61 35.88
N LYS A 591 6.12 -11.19 37.07
CA LYS A 591 7.16 -12.20 37.33
C LYS A 591 7.12 -13.35 36.30
N PRO A 592 8.24 -13.64 35.60
CA PRO A 592 8.35 -14.74 34.64
C PRO A 592 8.31 -16.14 35.27
N CYS A 593 8.38 -17.17 34.41
CA CYS A 593 8.50 -18.57 34.80
C CYS A 593 9.83 -18.89 35.50
N ASN A 594 9.90 -20.01 36.24
CA ASN A 594 11.13 -20.44 36.91
C ASN A 594 12.28 -20.78 35.96
N SER A 595 11.98 -21.19 34.72
CA SER A 595 12.97 -21.40 33.64
C SER A 595 13.65 -20.12 33.16
N LEU A 596 13.21 -18.98 33.67
CA LEU A 596 13.68 -17.63 33.37
C LEU A 596 14.00 -16.88 34.69
N PRO A 597 14.94 -17.39 35.51
CA PRO A 597 15.27 -16.83 36.81
C PRO A 597 15.63 -15.34 36.72
N ASP A 598 15.07 -14.55 37.64
CA ASP A 598 15.38 -13.13 37.80
C ASP A 598 16.74 -12.98 38.49
N GLN A 599 17.65 -12.27 37.83
CA GLN A 599 19.00 -11.99 38.31
C GLN A 599 19.05 -10.72 39.17
N GLY A 600 17.92 -10.04 39.40
CA GLY A 600 17.83 -8.81 40.18
C GLY A 600 18.16 -7.54 39.37
N GLN A 601 17.69 -6.39 39.85
CA GLN A 601 17.83 -5.09 39.18
C GLN A 601 19.28 -4.58 39.06
N GLU A 602 20.20 -5.08 39.89
CA GLU A 602 21.62 -4.70 39.84
C GLU A 602 22.35 -5.32 38.64
N ASN A 603 21.77 -6.35 38.01
CA ASN A 603 22.31 -7.11 36.88
C ASN A 603 21.64 -6.78 35.52
N ILE A 604 21.04 -5.59 35.37
CA ILE A 604 20.36 -5.12 34.12
C ILE A 604 21.29 -5.06 32.89
N LYS A 605 22.61 -5.30 33.05
CA LYS A 605 23.58 -5.43 31.94
C LYS A 605 23.47 -6.76 31.16
N ALA A 606 22.68 -7.74 31.59
CA ALA A 606 22.76 -9.10 31.04
C ALA A 606 22.26 -9.27 29.59
N CYS A 607 21.42 -8.36 29.06
CA CYS A 607 20.84 -8.47 27.71
C CYS A 607 21.24 -7.29 26.82
N ASP A 608 22.54 -7.07 26.64
CA ASP A 608 23.06 -5.93 25.88
C ASP A 608 22.69 -6.01 24.39
N PHE A 609 22.31 -4.85 23.85
CA PHE A 609 22.08 -4.67 22.42
C PHE A 609 23.44 -4.30 21.77
N PRO A 610 23.80 -4.89 20.62
CA PRO A 610 25.06 -4.59 19.94
C PRO A 610 25.26 -3.09 19.72
N THR A 611 26.47 -2.59 19.98
CA THR A 611 26.79 -1.15 19.85
C THR A 611 27.57 -0.83 18.59
N ASP A 612 28.09 -1.85 17.92
CA ASP A 612 28.64 -1.75 16.56
C ASP A 612 27.51 -1.52 15.56
N ASP A 613 27.82 -0.82 14.47
CA ASP A 613 26.92 -0.66 13.34
C ASP A 613 27.11 -1.80 12.33
N LEU A 614 26.03 -2.21 11.67
CA LEU A 614 26.14 -3.09 10.51
C LEU A 614 26.58 -2.30 9.27
N PRO A 615 27.25 -2.92 8.29
CA PRO A 615 27.74 -2.19 7.11
C PRO A 615 26.65 -1.39 6.37
N ILE A 616 25.42 -1.89 6.33
CA ILE A 616 24.27 -1.20 5.72
C ILE A 616 23.91 0.13 6.41
N ASP A 617 24.25 0.31 7.71
CA ASP A 617 23.96 1.56 8.42
C ASP A 617 24.76 2.74 7.89
N SER A 618 26.00 2.48 7.45
CA SER A 618 26.88 3.48 6.84
C SER A 618 26.46 3.91 5.43
N LEU A 619 25.50 3.22 4.80
CA LEU A 619 25.05 3.55 3.45
C LEU A 619 24.17 4.80 3.46
N GLU A 620 24.72 5.90 2.96
CA GLU A 620 24.01 7.16 2.77
C GLU A 620 23.36 7.26 1.38
N LEU A 621 22.10 7.72 1.34
CA LEU A 621 21.40 7.98 0.09
C LEU A 621 21.80 9.34 -0.49
N LYS A 622 22.15 9.37 -1.77
CA LYS A 622 22.49 10.57 -2.52
C LYS A 622 21.25 11.38 -2.85
N LYS A 623 21.41 12.70 -2.96
CA LYS A 623 20.37 13.60 -3.46
C LYS A 623 20.38 13.57 -5.00
N CYS A 624 19.31 13.04 -5.59
CA CYS A 624 19.13 12.94 -7.04
C CYS A 624 18.04 13.90 -7.50
N ALA A 625 18.08 14.28 -8.78
CA ALA A 625 17.09 15.18 -9.37
C ALA A 625 16.59 14.61 -10.69
N TYR A 626 15.28 14.71 -10.91
CA TYR A 626 14.65 14.43 -12.20
C TYR A 626 14.21 15.75 -12.84
N ARG A 627 14.39 15.88 -14.16
CA ARG A 627 13.90 17.03 -14.93
C ARG A 627 12.74 16.59 -15.79
N ILE A 628 11.54 17.09 -15.51
CA ILE A 628 10.36 16.85 -16.35
C ILE A 628 10.60 17.55 -17.69
N LYS A 629 10.63 16.78 -18.76
CA LYS A 629 10.60 17.33 -20.12
C LYS A 629 9.15 17.68 -20.42
N HIS A 630 8.83 18.97 -20.53
CA HIS A 630 7.56 19.39 -21.10
C HIS A 630 7.62 19.11 -22.60
N ALA A 631 6.64 18.36 -23.11
CA ALA A 631 6.46 18.11 -24.53
C ALA A 631 6.00 19.38 -25.26
#